data_AF-A0A7S2BEY7-F1
#
_entry.id   AF-A0A7S2BEY7-F1
#
_cell.length_a   1.000
_cell.length_b   1.000
_cell.length_c   1.000
_cell.angle_alpha   90.00
_cell.angle_beta   90.00
_cell.angle_gamma   90.00
#
_symmetry.space_group_name_H-M   'P 1'
#
loop_
_entity.id
_entity.type
_entity.pdbx_description
1 polymer ?
#
loop_
_entity_poly.entity_id
_entity_poly.type
_entity_poly.pdbx_seq_one_letter_code
_entity_poly.pdbx_strand_id
1 'polypeptide(L)'
;KWESLKRIAEEFMDAKGRYPTFWIDKFCLRQGVQAATDLKALCKCVTMCDKMLLLCGPTFPHRLWCAWEIFTAFAFQEESEALTRCLIIPLGVRNKPEGRYESQALRALERFDVNESTCSNRNDEIAIKNIISAIGTFDFNSKVRRMARNMRIKSFAFDVKVGRKHQSRGHLMTVMSEADTTT
;
A
#
# COMPACT_ATOMS: atom_id res chain seq x y z
N LYS A 1 5.67 -11.42 -6.58
CA LYS A 1 4.46 -10.57 -6.44
C LYS A 1 3.21 -11.32 -6.89
N TRP A 2 3.23 -11.87 -8.10
CA TRP A 2 2.12 -12.64 -8.67
C TRP A 2 1.63 -13.79 -7.79
N GLU A 3 2.53 -14.66 -7.33
CA GLU A 3 2.18 -15.78 -6.45
C GLU A 3 1.47 -15.34 -5.17
N SER A 4 1.94 -14.24 -4.56
CA SER A 4 1.31 -13.68 -3.37
C SER A 4 -0.11 -13.19 -3.64
N LEU A 5 -0.34 -12.57 -4.80
CA LEU A 5 -1.67 -12.12 -5.21
C LEU A 5 -2.60 -13.30 -5.52
N LYS A 6 -2.08 -14.34 -6.19
CA LYS A 6 -2.83 -15.56 -6.48
C LYS A 6 -3.29 -16.23 -5.18
N ARG A 7 -2.37 -16.43 -4.24
CA ARG A 7 -2.70 -16.97 -2.90
C ARG A 7 -3.78 -16.14 -2.20
N ILE A 8 -3.64 -14.82 -2.21
CA ILE A 8 -4.63 -13.91 -1.62
C ILE A 8 -6.00 -14.01 -2.29
N ALA A 9 -6.03 -14.14 -3.62
CA ALA A 9 -7.26 -14.30 -4.38
C ALA A 9 -7.95 -15.63 -4.06
N GLU A 10 -7.18 -16.71 -3.90
CA GLU A 10 -7.65 -18.04 -3.48
C GLU A 10 -8.20 -18.00 -2.05
N GLU A 11 -7.44 -17.47 -1.08
CA GLU A 11 -7.88 -17.31 0.32
C GLU A 11 -9.15 -16.43 0.43
N PHE A 12 -9.26 -15.40 -0.42
CA PHE A 12 -10.47 -14.58 -0.51
C PHE A 12 -11.66 -15.37 -1.08
N MET A 13 -11.42 -16.16 -2.14
CA MET A 13 -12.45 -17.02 -2.75
C MET A 13 -12.99 -18.01 -1.73
N ASP A 14 -12.11 -18.68 -0.98
CA ASP A 14 -12.50 -19.64 0.07
C ASP A 14 -13.33 -18.96 1.17
N ALA A 15 -12.97 -17.75 1.56
CA ALA A 15 -13.65 -17.03 2.64
C ALA A 15 -14.95 -16.31 2.23
N LYS A 16 -15.09 -15.92 0.97
CA LYS A 16 -16.17 -15.02 0.50
C LYS A 16 -17.00 -15.58 -0.66
N GLY A 17 -16.62 -16.72 -1.24
CA GLY A 17 -17.34 -17.38 -2.34
C GLY A 17 -17.27 -16.62 -3.68
N ARG A 18 -16.34 -15.68 -3.82
CA ARG A 18 -16.08 -14.92 -5.06
C ARG A 18 -14.62 -14.47 -5.07
N TYR A 19 -14.06 -14.12 -6.23
CA TYR A 19 -12.75 -13.46 -6.27
C TYR A 19 -12.81 -12.00 -5.77
N PRO A 20 -11.70 -11.46 -5.25
CA PRO A 20 -11.61 -10.06 -4.90
C PRO A 20 -11.56 -9.17 -6.15
N THR A 21 -12.09 -7.96 -6.03
CA THR A 21 -11.88 -6.91 -7.04
C THR A 21 -10.63 -6.14 -6.65
N PHE A 22 -9.58 -6.18 -7.48
CA PHE A 22 -8.36 -5.41 -7.25
C PHE A 22 -8.42 -4.04 -7.92
N TRP A 23 -8.11 -3.00 -7.16
CA TRP A 23 -7.70 -1.71 -7.70
C TRP A 23 -6.17 -1.63 -7.70
N ILE A 24 -5.56 -1.35 -8.84
CA ILE A 24 -4.10 -1.26 -8.98
C ILE A 24 -3.77 0.10 -9.59
N ASP A 25 -3.01 0.90 -8.84
CA ASP A 25 -2.59 2.25 -9.19
C ASP A 25 -2.06 2.34 -10.63
N LYS A 26 -1.16 1.44 -11.02
CA LYS A 26 -0.53 1.42 -12.34
C LYS A 26 -1.51 1.28 -13.51
N PHE A 27 -2.65 0.62 -13.29
CA PHE A 27 -3.67 0.42 -14.33
C PHE A 27 -4.81 1.44 -14.25
N CYS A 28 -5.01 2.03 -13.08
CA CYS A 28 -6.12 2.94 -12.81
C CYS A 28 -5.74 4.43 -12.90
N LEU A 29 -4.45 4.76 -12.79
CA LEU A 29 -3.91 6.11 -12.88
C LEU A 29 -3.13 6.28 -14.19
N ARG A 30 -3.19 7.46 -14.79
CA ARG A 30 -2.43 7.82 -16.00
C ARG A 30 -1.14 8.55 -15.61
N GLN A 31 -0.36 7.89 -14.74
CA GLN A 31 0.87 8.42 -14.14
C GLN A 31 1.75 9.10 -15.21
N GLY A 32 2.16 10.34 -14.95
CA GLY A 32 3.06 11.11 -15.81
C GLY A 32 2.44 12.04 -16.84
N VAL A 33 1.12 11.96 -17.10
CA VAL A 33 0.42 12.90 -18.01
C VAL A 33 -0.38 13.94 -17.23
N GLN A 34 -1.06 13.54 -16.16
CA GLN A 34 -1.90 14.44 -15.36
C GLN A 34 -1.75 14.17 -13.86
N ALA A 35 -0.56 14.43 -13.31
CA ALA A 35 -0.22 14.15 -11.91
C ALA A 35 -1.29 14.66 -10.92
N ALA A 36 -1.82 15.88 -11.11
CA ALA A 36 -2.87 16.42 -10.24
C ALA A 36 -4.19 15.62 -10.30
N THR A 37 -4.57 15.11 -11.48
CA THR A 37 -5.75 14.26 -11.66
C THR A 37 -5.53 12.91 -10.99
N ASP A 38 -4.35 12.32 -11.18
CA ASP A 38 -4.00 11.02 -10.61
C ASP A 38 -3.96 11.06 -9.08
N LEU A 39 -3.40 12.13 -8.51
CA LEU A 39 -3.35 12.33 -7.05
C LEU A 39 -4.75 12.45 -6.44
N LYS A 40 -5.67 13.15 -7.12
CA LYS A 40 -7.09 13.23 -6.69
C LYS A 40 -7.79 11.87 -6.80
N ALA A 41 -7.57 11.17 -7.91
CA ALA A 41 -8.16 9.85 -8.14
C ALA A 41 -7.67 8.83 -7.09
N LEU A 42 -6.39 8.89 -6.73
CA LEU A 42 -5.80 8.04 -5.70
C LEU A 42 -6.52 8.19 -4.36
N CYS A 43 -6.70 9.42 -3.86
CA CYS A 43 -7.39 9.67 -2.60
C CYS A 43 -8.80 9.04 -2.58
N LYS A 44 -9.52 9.13 -3.69
CA LYS A 44 -10.84 8.50 -3.84
C LYS A 44 -10.73 6.97 -3.80
N CYS A 45 -9.80 6.38 -4.54
CA CYS A 45 -9.66 4.94 -4.61
C CYS A 45 -9.22 4.32 -3.27
N VAL A 46 -8.28 4.97 -2.58
CA VAL A 46 -7.83 4.55 -1.24
C VAL A 46 -8.98 4.56 -0.23
N THR A 47 -9.85 5.57 -0.28
CA THR A 47 -10.99 5.67 0.66
C THR A 47 -12.12 4.69 0.33
N MET A 48 -12.28 4.27 -0.92
CA MET A 48 -13.34 3.34 -1.34
C MET A 48 -13.01 1.85 -1.15
N CYS A 49 -11.76 1.48 -0.94
CA CYS A 49 -11.38 0.07 -0.81
C CYS A 49 -11.59 -0.45 0.62
N ASP A 50 -11.99 -1.70 0.84
CA ASP A 50 -12.12 -2.23 2.19
C ASP A 50 -10.77 -2.51 2.84
N LYS A 51 -9.81 -2.96 2.01
CA LYS A 51 -8.45 -3.32 2.42
C LYS A 51 -7.43 -2.71 1.48
N MET A 52 -6.27 -2.37 2.03
CA MET A 52 -5.10 -1.89 1.29
C MET A 52 -3.98 -2.91 1.39
N LEU A 53 -3.66 -3.54 0.28
CA LEU A 53 -2.63 -4.56 0.19
C LEU A 53 -1.28 -3.92 -0.15
N LEU A 54 -0.32 -4.03 0.77
CA LEU A 54 1.04 -3.52 0.64
C LEU A 54 1.99 -4.67 0.34
N LEU A 55 2.40 -4.80 -0.92
CA LEU A 55 3.39 -5.79 -1.35
C LEU A 55 4.81 -5.25 -1.10
N CYS A 56 5.30 -5.44 0.13
CA CYS A 56 6.55 -4.84 0.60
C CYS A 56 7.79 -5.66 0.16
N GLY A 57 8.33 -5.33 -1.01
CA GLY A 57 9.64 -5.80 -1.49
C GLY A 57 10.77 -4.79 -1.26
N PRO A 58 12.02 -5.14 -1.62
CA PRO A 58 13.20 -4.30 -1.35
C PRO A 58 13.12 -2.88 -1.90
N THR A 59 12.47 -2.67 -3.05
CA THR A 59 12.31 -1.35 -3.67
C THR A 59 11.15 -0.53 -3.10
N PHE A 60 10.27 -1.14 -2.29
CA PHE A 60 9.08 -0.48 -1.74
C PHE A 60 9.40 0.82 -0.98
N PRO A 61 10.40 0.87 -0.07
CA PRO A 61 10.69 2.07 0.73
C PRO A 61 11.25 3.24 -0.08
N HIS A 62 11.80 2.98 -1.27
CA HIS A 62 12.42 3.99 -2.13
C HIS A 62 11.44 4.60 -3.15
N ARG A 63 10.19 4.14 -3.17
CA ARG A 63 9.19 4.58 -4.15
C ARG A 63 8.24 5.57 -3.54
N LEU A 64 8.32 6.80 -4.04
CA LEU A 64 7.59 7.94 -3.50
C LEU A 64 6.06 7.74 -3.60
N TRP A 65 5.57 7.13 -4.68
CA TRP A 65 4.16 6.73 -4.81
C TRP A 65 3.71 5.81 -3.67
N CYS A 66 4.50 4.79 -3.31
CA CYS A 66 4.16 3.87 -2.23
C CYS A 66 4.04 4.60 -0.87
N ALA A 67 4.96 5.51 -0.57
CA ALA A 67 4.88 6.32 0.64
C ALA A 67 3.66 7.25 0.64
N TRP A 68 3.36 7.87 -0.51
CA TRP A 68 2.21 8.74 -0.69
C TRP A 68 0.88 8.00 -0.53
N GLU A 69 0.77 6.78 -1.04
CA GLU A 69 -0.42 5.93 -0.87
C GLU A 69 -0.65 5.57 0.60
N ILE A 70 0.41 5.19 1.32
CA ILE A 70 0.31 4.92 2.76
C ILE A 70 -0.12 6.20 3.49
N PHE A 71 0.52 7.33 3.21
CA PHE A 71 0.15 8.61 3.81
C PHE A 71 -1.33 8.94 3.57
N THR A 72 -1.80 8.75 2.34
CA THR A 72 -3.19 8.98 1.93
C THR A 72 -4.17 8.11 2.72
N ALA A 73 -3.86 6.83 2.92
CA ALA A 73 -4.72 5.92 3.67
C ALA A 73 -4.95 6.35 5.13
N PHE A 74 -3.98 7.04 5.72
CA PHE A 74 -4.01 7.51 7.11
C PHE A 74 -4.30 9.02 7.24
N ALA A 75 -4.41 9.74 6.12
CA ALA A 75 -4.76 11.15 6.14
C ALA A 75 -6.26 11.37 6.38
N PHE A 76 -7.09 10.40 5.97
CA PHE A 76 -8.55 10.52 5.97
C PHE A 76 -9.25 9.62 7.00
N GLN A 77 -8.50 8.97 7.88
CA GLN A 77 -9.04 8.04 8.88
C GLN A 77 -8.26 8.09 10.18
N GLU A 78 -8.89 7.63 11.26
CA GLU A 78 -8.21 7.34 12.53
C GLU A 78 -7.10 6.30 12.31
N GLU A 79 -5.96 6.50 12.97
CA GLU A 79 -4.76 5.67 12.74
C GLU A 79 -5.02 4.18 13.02
N SER A 80 -5.81 3.87 14.06
CA SER A 80 -6.20 2.50 14.38
C SER A 80 -7.06 1.86 13.29
N GLU A 81 -7.96 2.62 12.66
CA GLU A 81 -8.83 2.12 11.59
C GLU A 81 -8.01 1.84 10.32
N ALA A 82 -7.15 2.78 9.92
CA ALA A 82 -6.26 2.61 8.77
C ALA A 82 -5.36 1.38 8.94
N LEU A 83 -4.80 1.16 10.14
CA LEU A 83 -4.02 -0.04 10.47
C LEU A 83 -4.82 -1.33 10.32
N THR A 84 -6.13 -1.34 10.62
CA THR A 84 -6.95 -2.55 10.43
C THR A 84 -7.19 -2.87 8.95
N ARG A 85 -7.15 -1.86 8.07
CA ARG A 85 -7.35 -1.98 6.63
C ARG A 85 -6.08 -2.35 5.88
N CYS A 86 -4.91 -1.97 6.39
CA CYS A 86 -3.63 -2.35 5.80
C CYS A 86 -3.33 -3.84 6.02
N LEU A 87 -2.99 -4.52 4.92
CA LEU A 87 -2.54 -5.91 4.85
C LEU A 87 -1.16 -5.91 4.21
N ILE A 88 -0.14 -6.34 4.96
CA ILE A 88 1.25 -6.28 4.51
C ILE A 88 1.73 -7.65 4.12
N ILE A 89 2.21 -7.76 2.90
CA ILE A 89 2.76 -8.98 2.34
C ILE A 89 4.23 -8.74 2.04
N PRO A 90 5.13 -9.29 2.86
CA PRO A 90 6.55 -9.16 2.60
C PRO A 90 6.92 -9.96 1.35
N LEU A 91 7.72 -9.36 0.47
CA LEU A 91 8.24 -10.00 -0.73
C LEU A 91 9.75 -10.20 -0.61
N GLY A 92 10.26 -11.30 -1.18
CA GLY A 92 11.70 -11.60 -1.16
C GLY A 92 12.23 -12.11 0.18
N VAL A 93 11.35 -12.57 1.08
CA VAL A 93 11.77 -13.30 2.28
C VAL A 93 12.29 -14.66 1.84
N ARG A 94 13.61 -14.81 1.74
CA ARG A 94 14.23 -16.13 1.71
C ARG A 94 13.95 -16.80 3.04
N ASN A 95 13.44 -18.04 3.00
CA ASN A 95 13.19 -18.89 4.17
C ASN A 95 14.35 -18.79 5.17
N LYS A 96 14.19 -18.00 6.22
CA LYS A 96 14.96 -18.18 7.43
C LYS A 96 14.16 -19.15 8.31
N PRO A 97 14.78 -20.24 8.81
CA PRO A 97 14.17 -21.02 9.86
C PRO A 97 14.00 -20.09 11.07
N GLU A 98 12.90 -20.25 11.81
CA GLU A 98 12.53 -19.46 13.01
C GLU A 98 11.75 -18.16 12.77
N GLY A 99 10.48 -18.29 12.37
CA GLY A 99 9.33 -17.72 13.10
C GLY A 99 9.17 -16.19 13.26
N ARG A 100 10.13 -15.37 12.82
CA ARG A 100 10.02 -13.91 12.80
C ARG A 100 10.17 -13.43 11.36
N TYR A 101 9.04 -13.36 10.67
CA TYR A 101 8.94 -12.62 9.41
C TYR A 101 9.11 -11.14 9.75
N GLU A 102 10.32 -10.63 9.66
CA GLU A 102 10.54 -9.19 9.67
C GLU A 102 11.02 -8.79 8.30
N SER A 103 10.18 -8.04 7.59
CA SER A 103 10.49 -7.67 6.22
C SER A 103 11.53 -6.56 6.25
N GLN A 104 12.64 -6.75 5.53
CA GLN A 104 13.66 -5.73 5.36
C GLN A 104 13.05 -4.43 4.82
N ALA A 105 12.03 -4.55 3.97
CA ALA A 105 11.25 -3.43 3.45
C ALA A 105 10.52 -2.64 4.55
N LEU A 106 9.88 -3.30 5.52
CA LEU A 106 9.23 -2.61 6.64
C LEU A 106 10.26 -1.89 7.52
N ARG A 107 11.36 -2.56 7.87
CA ARG A 107 12.47 -1.93 8.63
C ARG A 107 13.04 -0.69 7.91
N ALA A 108 13.18 -0.76 6.60
CA ALA A 108 13.61 0.38 5.80
C ALA A 108 12.56 1.51 5.78
N LEU A 109 11.26 1.16 5.76
CA LEU A 109 10.17 2.14 5.83
C LEU A 109 10.10 2.86 7.19
N GLU A 110 10.53 2.22 8.29
CA GLU A 110 10.69 2.89 9.60
C GLU A 110 11.74 4.00 9.59
N ARG A 111 12.64 4.00 8.58
CA ARG A 111 13.67 5.01 8.35
C ARG A 111 13.41 5.84 7.09
N PHE A 112 12.21 5.73 6.53
CA PHE A 112 11.83 6.38 5.27
C PHE A 112 12.23 7.85 5.22
N ASP A 113 12.81 8.30 4.11
CA ASP A 113 13.03 9.71 3.83
C ASP A 113 12.54 10.04 2.42
N VAL A 114 11.64 11.03 2.31
CA VAL A 114 11.13 11.51 1.04
C VAL A 114 12.24 11.93 0.07
N ASN A 115 13.37 12.44 0.57
CA ASN A 115 14.48 12.90 -0.25
C ASN A 115 15.25 11.73 -0.90
N GLU A 116 15.19 10.54 -0.30
CA GLU A 116 15.79 9.30 -0.82
C GLU A 116 14.82 8.48 -1.68
N SER A 117 13.61 9.02 -1.90
CA SER A 117 12.56 8.35 -2.67
C SER A 117 12.28 9.06 -3.99
N THR A 118 11.89 8.27 -4.99
CA THR A 118 11.66 8.74 -6.36
C THR A 118 10.38 8.18 -6.98
N CYS A 119 9.92 8.83 -8.05
CA CYS A 119 8.92 8.26 -8.95
C CYS A 119 9.58 7.91 -10.29
N SER A 120 9.04 6.91 -10.99
CA SER A 120 9.49 6.60 -12.37
C SER A 120 9.25 7.76 -13.34
N ASN A 121 8.28 8.63 -13.05
CA ASN A 121 8.00 9.83 -13.80
C ASN A 121 8.36 11.08 -12.99
N ARG A 122 9.15 11.98 -13.61
CA ARG A 122 9.63 13.22 -12.96
C ARG A 122 8.52 14.22 -12.65
N ASN A 123 7.47 14.31 -13.47
CA ASN A 123 6.35 15.22 -13.22
C ASN A 123 5.56 14.79 -11.98
N ASP A 124 5.35 13.48 -11.82
CA ASP A 124 4.71 12.93 -10.62
C ASP A 124 5.57 13.17 -9.37
N GLU A 125 6.90 12.96 -9.50
CA GLU A 125 7.82 13.22 -8.39
C GLU A 125 7.76 14.68 -7.93
N ILE A 126 7.85 15.63 -8.87
CA ILE A 126 7.77 17.07 -8.57
C ILE A 126 6.42 17.39 -7.93
N ALA A 127 5.32 16.89 -8.50
CA ALA A 127 3.98 17.16 -7.99
C ALA A 127 3.80 16.65 -6.55
N ILE A 128 4.19 15.40 -6.28
CA ILE A 128 4.08 14.80 -4.94
C ILE A 128 5.00 15.53 -3.95
N LYS A 129 6.26 15.78 -4.32
CA LYS A 129 7.21 16.50 -3.44
C LYS A 129 6.75 17.92 -3.13
N ASN A 130 6.14 18.63 -4.09
CA ASN A 130 5.57 19.96 -3.84
C ASN A 130 4.43 19.92 -2.81
N ILE A 131 3.54 18.92 -2.90
CA ILE A 131 2.48 18.75 -1.90
C ILE A 131 3.08 18.40 -0.54
N ILE A 132 4.05 17.47 -0.49
CA ILE A 132 4.75 17.10 0.74
C ILE A 132 5.45 18.31 1.37
N SER A 133 6.08 19.15 0.56
CA SER A 133 6.70 20.39 1.04
C SER A 133 5.68 21.34 1.63
N ALA A 134 4.49 21.46 1.01
CA ALA A 134 3.43 22.34 1.48
C ALA A 134 2.80 21.89 2.81
N ILE A 135 2.71 20.57 3.06
CA ILE A 135 2.19 20.02 4.32
C ILE A 135 3.26 19.89 5.42
N GLY A 136 4.54 19.98 5.05
CA GLY A 136 5.68 19.74 5.95
C GLY A 136 6.37 18.40 5.69
N THR A 137 7.60 18.45 5.17
CA THR A 137 8.40 17.25 4.89
C THR A 137 8.72 16.46 6.16
N PHE A 138 9.00 17.15 7.27
CA PHE A 138 9.24 16.50 8.55
C PHE A 138 8.01 15.72 9.03
N ASP A 139 6.82 16.31 8.92
CA ASP A 139 5.57 15.67 9.34
C ASP A 139 5.21 14.48 8.46
N PHE A 140 5.42 14.61 7.14
CA PHE A 140 5.26 13.50 6.20
C PHE A 140 6.16 12.31 6.56
N ASN A 141 7.47 12.54 6.68
CA ASN A 141 8.44 11.51 7.05
C ASN A 141 8.09 10.90 8.41
N SER A 142 7.81 11.72 9.42
CA SER A 142 7.45 11.27 10.76
C SER A 142 6.20 10.40 10.76
N LYS A 143 5.18 10.79 9.98
CA LYS A 143 3.95 10.01 9.83
C LYS A 143 4.23 8.67 9.15
N VAL A 144 4.96 8.65 8.02
CA VAL A 144 5.34 7.40 7.32
C VAL A 144 6.09 6.44 8.23
N ARG A 145 7.10 6.94 8.94
CA ARG A 145 7.90 6.15 9.89
C ARG A 145 7.07 5.64 11.07
N ARG A 146 6.16 6.45 11.61
CA ARG A 146 5.24 6.04 12.69
C ARG A 146 4.31 4.94 12.22
N MET A 147 3.73 5.07 11.03
CA MET A 147 2.85 4.06 10.44
C MET A 147 3.61 2.74 10.23
N ALA A 148 4.83 2.79 9.69
CA ALA A 148 5.66 1.61 9.49
C ALA A 148 5.93 0.82 10.79
N ARG A 149 6.18 1.52 11.91
CA ARG A 149 6.40 0.87 13.23
C ARG A 149 5.14 0.20 13.78
N ASN A 150 3.97 0.74 13.49
CA ASN A 150 2.68 0.24 13.99
C ASN A 150 2.08 -0.83 13.06
N MET A 151 2.56 -0.88 11.82
CA MET A 151 2.20 -1.86 10.81
C MET A 151 2.70 -3.25 11.21
N ARG A 152 1.77 -4.21 11.33
CA ARG A 152 2.09 -5.61 11.62
C ARG A 152 1.92 -6.46 10.39
N ILE A 153 2.83 -7.42 10.19
CA ILE A 153 2.62 -8.49 9.20
C ILE A 153 1.43 -9.30 9.68
N LYS A 154 0.36 -9.31 8.88
CA LYS A 154 -0.84 -10.08 9.17
C LYS A 154 -0.84 -11.32 8.28
N SER A 155 -1.17 -12.48 8.85
CA SER A 155 -1.69 -13.55 8.02
C SER A 155 -3.01 -13.07 7.43
N PHE A 156 -3.24 -13.39 6.16
CA PHE A 156 -4.41 -12.95 5.42
C PHE A 156 -5.61 -13.85 5.79
N ALA A 157 -5.92 -13.95 7.08
CA ALA A 157 -7.13 -14.62 7.55
C ALA A 157 -8.28 -13.62 7.47
N PHE A 158 -9.28 -13.89 6.60
CA PHE A 158 -10.52 -13.12 6.63
C PHE A 158 -11.24 -13.41 7.95
N ASP A 159 -11.42 -12.38 8.78
CA ASP A 159 -12.42 -12.43 9.84
C ASP A 159 -13.79 -12.67 9.18
N VAL A 160 -14.26 -13.91 9.24
CA VAL A 160 -15.64 -14.26 8.88
C VAL A 160 -16.53 -13.77 10.01
N LYS A 161 -16.81 -12.46 10.04
CA LYS A 161 -17.96 -11.96 10.79
C LYS A 161 -19.22 -12.43 10.06
N VAL A 162 -19.71 -13.62 10.43
CA VAL A 162 -21.08 -14.04 10.15
C VAL A 162 -21.99 -13.11 10.94
N GLY A 163 -22.44 -12.01 10.33
CA GLY A 163 -23.20 -11.02 11.08
C GLY A 163 -23.72 -9.84 10.26
N ARG A 164 -24.95 -10.01 9.76
CA ARG A 164 -25.91 -9.04 9.22
C ARG A 164 -25.68 -8.51 7.80
N LYS A 165 -26.73 -8.73 7.00
CA LYS A 165 -26.98 -8.30 5.63
C LYS A 165 -26.73 -6.80 5.45
N HIS A 166 -25.54 -6.43 5.02
CA HIS A 166 -25.37 -5.30 4.12
C HIS A 166 -24.42 -5.73 3.01
N GLN A 167 -24.96 -5.82 1.81
CA GLN A 167 -24.28 -6.28 0.62
C GLN A 167 -23.35 -5.15 0.12
N SER A 168 -22.30 -4.82 0.88
CA SER A 168 -21.26 -3.94 0.36
C SER A 168 -20.37 -4.74 -0.59
N ARG A 169 -20.25 -4.24 -1.83
CA ARG A 169 -19.33 -4.76 -2.83
C ARG A 169 -17.91 -4.60 -2.29
N GLY A 170 -17.34 -5.65 -1.71
CA GLY A 170 -16.01 -5.57 -1.13
C GLY A 170 -14.94 -5.36 -2.22
N HIS A 171 -14.27 -4.21 -2.24
CA HIS A 171 -13.17 -3.84 -3.13
C HIS A 171 -11.84 -3.96 -2.37
N LEU A 172 -10.85 -4.64 -2.93
CA LEU A 172 -9.47 -4.66 -2.41
C LEU A 172 -8.62 -3.72 -3.25
N MET A 173 -7.88 -2.83 -2.62
CA MET A 173 -6.80 -2.10 -3.27
C MET A 173 -5.54 -2.95 -3.20
N THR A 174 -4.90 -3.19 -4.32
CA THR A 174 -3.50 -3.60 -4.34
C THR A 174 -2.64 -2.43 -4.73
N VAL A 175 -1.75 -2.05 -3.82
CA VAL A 175 -0.65 -1.17 -4.18
C VAL A 175 0.41 -2.00 -4.88
N MET A 176 0.45 -1.90 -6.21
CA MET A 176 1.51 -2.46 -7.04
C MET A 176 2.22 -1.34 -7.80
N SER A 177 3.08 -0.61 -7.10
CA SER A 177 4.23 -0.07 -7.82
C SER A 177 5.10 -1.27 -8.23
N GLU A 178 5.40 -1.44 -9.51
CA GLU A 178 6.50 -2.27 -10.02
C GLU A 178 7.35 -1.40 -10.94
N ALA A 179 8.56 -1.10 -10.46
CA ALA A 179 9.72 -0.82 -11.29
C ALA A 179 10.60 -2.04 -11.15
N ASP A 180 10.50 -2.97 -12.10
CA ASP A 180 11.49 -3.99 -12.41
C ASP A 180 11.14 -4.54 -13.80
N THR A 181 11.53 -3.80 -14.83
CA THR A 181 12.02 -4.39 -16.07
C THR A 181 13.51 -4.12 -16.10
N THR A 182 14.26 -4.87 -15.29
CA THR A 182 15.66 -5.14 -15.62
C THR A 182 15.65 -6.30 -16.61
N THR A 183 15.76 -5.94 -17.88
CA THR A 183 16.39 -6.76 -18.92
C THR A 183 17.44 -5.90 -19.57
#